data_AF-T0YT71-F1
#
_entry.id   AF-T0YT71-F1
#
_cell.length_a   1.000
_cell.length_b   1.000
_cell.length_c   1.000
_cell.angle_alpha   90.00
_cell.angle_beta   90.00
_cell.angle_gamma   90.00
#
_symmetry.space_group_name_H-M   'P 1'
#
loop_
_entity.id
_entity.type
_entity.pdbx_description
1 polymer ?
#
loop_
_entity_poly.entity_id
_entity_poly.type
_entity_poly.pdbx_seq_one_letter_code
_entity_poly.pdbx_strand_id
1 'polypeptide(L)'
;MRRDLPWIDHPDPWAILVSEVMLQQTSTARVIDPWRRFLERFATPAALADAPLADALAAWAGLGYHRRARDLHAAAGLVVTRFAGEVPSSLEDLRSLPGVGPYTASAVASFAFHAPVAVVDTNVGRILARAWANRTL
;
A
#
# COMPACT_ATOMS: atom_id res chain seq x y z
N MET A 1 19.63 7.68 -5.26
CA MET A 1 19.80 7.23 -3.86
C MET A 1 18.61 6.33 -3.54
N ARG A 2 18.75 5.01 -3.77
CA ARG A 2 17.72 4.01 -3.43
C ARG A 2 17.56 4.04 -1.92
N ARG A 3 16.36 4.27 -1.41
CA ARG A 3 16.07 3.94 0.00
C ARG A 3 15.97 2.42 0.04
N ASP A 4 16.77 1.76 0.87
CA ASP A 4 16.67 0.32 1.12
C ASP A 4 15.34 0.04 1.86
N LEU A 5 14.25 -0.01 1.10
CA LEU A 5 12.93 -0.35 1.60
C LEU A 5 12.69 -1.82 1.28
N PRO A 6 12.38 -2.67 2.27
CA PRO A 6 12.27 -4.12 2.06
C PRO A 6 11.14 -4.52 1.12
N TRP A 7 10.16 -3.63 0.88
CA TRP A 7 9.03 -3.88 -0.02
C TRP A 7 9.24 -3.42 -1.47
N ILE A 8 10.22 -2.55 -1.78
CA ILE A 8 10.42 -2.04 -3.16
C ILE A 8 10.84 -3.16 -4.12
N ASP A 9 11.67 -4.09 -3.67
CA ASP A 9 12.14 -5.23 -4.45
C ASP A 9 11.33 -6.51 -4.14
N HIS A 10 10.20 -6.39 -3.45
CA HIS A 10 9.39 -7.54 -3.06
C HIS A 10 8.47 -7.95 -4.23
N PRO A 11 8.47 -9.22 -4.67
CA PRO A 11 7.72 -9.63 -5.85
C PRO A 11 6.20 -9.73 -5.60
N ASP A 12 5.78 -9.80 -4.34
CA ASP A 12 4.36 -10.00 -3.97
C ASP A 12 3.56 -8.67 -3.95
N PRO A 13 2.52 -8.53 -4.79
CA PRO A 13 1.60 -7.40 -4.77
C PRO A 13 0.91 -7.16 -3.43
N TRP A 14 0.60 -8.21 -2.66
CA TRP A 14 -0.04 -8.09 -1.35
C TRP A 14 0.89 -7.39 -0.36
N ALA A 15 2.13 -7.87 -0.25
CA ALA A 15 3.14 -7.27 0.61
C ALA A 15 3.38 -5.77 0.30
N ILE A 16 3.41 -5.42 -0.99
CA ILE A 16 3.51 -4.03 -1.45
C ILE A 16 2.28 -3.22 -1.02
N LEU A 17 1.07 -3.71 -1.30
CA LEU A 17 -0.17 -3.02 -0.90
C LEU A 17 -0.21 -2.74 0.61
N VAL A 18 0.14 -3.72 1.44
CA VAL A 18 0.20 -3.55 2.91
C VAL A 18 1.19 -2.45 3.30
N SER A 19 2.39 -2.43 2.70
CA SER A 19 3.38 -1.39 2.98
C SER A 19 2.88 0.01 2.62
N GLU A 20 2.25 0.16 1.46
CA GLU A 20 1.74 1.45 0.99
C GLU A 20 0.61 1.98 1.87
N VAL A 21 -0.28 1.10 2.36
CA VAL A 21 -1.31 1.49 3.33
C VAL A 21 -0.68 1.88 4.68
N MET A 22 0.34 1.15 5.14
CA MET A 22 1.05 1.48 6.39
C MET A 22 1.82 2.81 6.29
N LEU A 23 2.37 3.14 5.11
CA LEU A 23 3.11 4.40 4.88
C LEU A 23 2.22 5.64 4.81
N GLN A 24 0.90 5.48 4.67
CA GLN A 24 -0.03 6.62 4.71
C GLN A 24 0.14 7.38 6.04
N GLN A 25 0.65 8.61 5.96
CA GLN A 25 0.88 9.49 7.12
C GLN A 25 1.79 8.86 8.20
N THR A 26 2.64 7.90 7.85
CA THR A 26 3.56 7.22 8.78
C THR A 26 4.97 7.20 8.17
N SER A 27 6.00 7.44 8.98
CA SER A 27 7.37 7.40 8.48
C SER A 27 7.83 5.97 8.21
N THR A 28 8.66 5.78 7.19
CA THR A 28 9.25 4.49 6.83
C THR A 28 9.87 3.75 8.02
N ALA A 29 10.66 4.45 8.84
CA ALA A 29 11.33 3.86 10.00
C ALA A 29 10.36 3.25 11.02
N ARG A 30 9.12 3.76 11.10
CA ARG A 30 8.07 3.20 11.95
C ARG A 30 7.31 2.04 11.32
N VAL A 31 7.41 1.85 10.00
CA VAL A 31 6.64 0.85 9.25
C VAL A 31 7.38 -0.48 9.11
N ILE A 32 8.72 -0.49 9.03
CA ILE A 32 9.50 -1.70 8.70
C ILE A 32 9.16 -2.90 9.61
N ASP A 33 9.28 -2.75 10.93
CA ASP A 33 9.06 -3.87 11.85
C ASP A 33 7.57 -4.24 11.99
N PRO A 34 6.61 -3.29 12.07
CA PRO A 34 5.19 -3.61 12.01
C PRO A 34 4.80 -4.33 10.72
N TRP A 35 5.32 -3.92 9.56
CA TRP A 35 5.04 -4.55 8.27
C TRP A 35 5.51 -6.01 8.25
N ARG A 36 6.73 -6.30 8.70
CA ARG A 36 7.25 -7.67 8.81
C ARG A 36 6.36 -8.55 9.68
N ARG A 37 6.07 -8.12 10.91
CA ARG A 37 5.22 -8.87 11.85
C ARG A 37 3.79 -9.05 11.33
N PHE A 38 3.27 -8.06 10.62
CA PHE A 38 1.95 -8.15 10.02
C PHE A 38 1.91 -9.21 8.93
N LEU A 39 2.92 -9.26 8.05
CA LEU A 39 3.00 -10.27 6.99
C LEU A 39 3.37 -11.66 7.50
N GLU A 40 4.10 -11.79 8.61
CA GLU A 40 4.28 -13.06 9.31
C GLU A 40 2.95 -13.68 9.75
N ARG A 41 1.99 -12.84 10.19
CA ARG A 41 0.66 -13.28 10.62
C ARG A 41 -0.34 -13.39 9.47
N PHE A 42 -0.28 -12.47 8.52
CA PHE A 42 -1.24 -12.30 7.43
C PHE A 42 -0.52 -12.25 6.08
N ALA A 43 0.12 -13.37 5.72
CA ALA A 43 0.94 -13.49 4.52
C ALA A 43 0.15 -13.34 3.21
N THR A 44 -1.18 -13.49 3.24
CA THR A 44 -2.05 -13.41 2.05
C THR A 44 -3.30 -12.58 2.34
N PRO A 45 -3.99 -12.07 1.30
CA PRO A 45 -5.30 -11.45 1.47
C PRO A 45 -6.30 -12.37 2.16
N ALA A 46 -6.30 -13.67 1.82
CA ALA A 46 -7.17 -14.66 2.46
C ALA A 46 -6.91 -14.78 3.96
N ALA A 47 -5.65 -14.83 4.38
CA ALA A 47 -5.30 -14.91 5.81
C ALA A 47 -5.80 -13.69 6.60
N LEU A 48 -5.77 -12.49 6.02
CA LEU A 48 -6.32 -11.30 6.67
C LEU A 48 -7.86 -11.30 6.64
N ALA A 49 -8.47 -11.68 5.52
CA ALA A 49 -9.91 -11.66 5.33
C ALA A 49 -10.64 -12.64 6.27
N ASP A 50 -10.06 -13.83 6.49
CA ASP A 50 -10.62 -14.85 7.38
C ASP A 50 -10.44 -14.51 8.87
N ALA A 51 -9.49 -13.63 9.19
CA ALA A 51 -9.22 -13.23 10.56
C ALA A 51 -10.32 -12.29 11.10
N PRO A 52 -10.68 -12.38 12.39
CA PRO A 52 -11.53 -11.39 13.03
C PRO A 52 -10.93 -9.97 12.89
N LEU A 53 -11.78 -8.96 12.69
CA LEU A 53 -11.30 -7.57 12.57
C LEU A 53 -10.50 -7.12 13.81
N ALA A 54 -10.83 -7.63 14.99
CA ALA A 54 -10.10 -7.36 16.23
C ALA A 54 -8.62 -7.81 16.15
N ASP A 55 -8.35 -8.93 15.48
CA ASP A 55 -7.00 -9.46 15.28
C ASP A 55 -6.19 -8.59 14.32
N ALA A 56 -6.82 -8.13 13.23
CA ALA A 56 -6.21 -7.17 12.31
C ALA A 56 -5.86 -5.86 13.02
N LEU A 57 -6.77 -5.34 13.87
CA LEU A 57 -6.53 -4.14 14.67
C LEU A 57 -5.41 -4.33 15.70
N ALA A 58 -5.34 -5.49 16.35
CA ALA A 58 -4.28 -5.81 17.29
C ALA A 58 -2.91 -5.89 16.61
N ALA A 59 -2.82 -6.52 15.43
CA ALA A 59 -1.59 -6.56 14.64
C ALA A 59 -1.15 -5.18 14.12
N TRP A 60 -2.09 -4.24 13.97
CA TRP A 60 -1.84 -2.85 13.56
C TRP A 60 -1.44 -1.92 14.72
N ALA A 61 -1.47 -2.40 15.97
CA ALA A 61 -1.24 -1.57 17.14
C ALA A 61 0.12 -0.83 17.07
N GLY A 62 0.10 0.46 17.42
CA GLY A 62 1.29 1.33 17.40
C GLY A 62 1.48 2.15 16.11
N LEU A 63 0.80 1.83 15.01
CA LEU A 63 0.85 2.61 13.77
C LEU A 63 -0.15 3.79 13.73
N GLY A 64 -1.12 3.80 14.65
CA GLY A 64 -2.21 4.79 14.67
C GLY A 64 -3.17 4.66 13.48
N TYR A 65 -4.17 5.55 13.42
CA TYR A 65 -5.19 5.58 12.36
C TYR A 65 -5.84 4.21 12.08
N HIS A 66 -6.53 3.64 13.09
CA HIS A 66 -7.19 2.32 13.00
C HIS A 66 -8.13 2.15 11.80
N ARG A 67 -8.65 3.25 11.24
CA ARG A 67 -9.40 3.21 9.99
C ARG A 67 -8.65 2.52 8.86
N ARG A 68 -7.33 2.74 8.72
CA ARG A 68 -6.52 2.10 7.68
C ARG A 68 -6.48 0.57 7.82
N ALA A 69 -6.39 0.08 9.06
CA ALA A 69 -6.45 -1.35 9.34
C ALA A 69 -7.82 -1.94 8.97
N ARG A 70 -8.91 -1.23 9.27
CA ARG A 70 -10.27 -1.65 8.89
C ARG A 70 -10.45 -1.66 7.37
N ASP A 71 -9.98 -0.61 6.71
CA ASP A 71 -10.06 -0.49 5.26
C ASP A 71 -9.22 -1.59 4.59
N LEU A 72 -8.02 -1.89 5.09
CA LEU A 72 -7.19 -2.99 4.58
C LEU A 72 -7.83 -4.37 4.80
N HIS A 73 -8.46 -4.59 5.96
CA HIS A 73 -9.21 -5.83 6.23
C HIS A 73 -10.38 -6.00 5.25
N ALA A 74 -11.15 -4.94 5.01
CA ALA A 74 -12.22 -4.94 4.02
C ALA A 74 -11.69 -5.12 2.57
N ALA A 75 -10.57 -4.49 2.24
CA ALA A 75 -9.89 -4.66 0.96
C ALA A 75 -9.44 -6.10 0.73
N ALA A 76 -8.89 -6.75 1.75
CA ALA A 76 -8.53 -8.17 1.68
C ALA A 76 -9.76 -9.06 1.38
N GLY A 77 -10.90 -8.78 2.03
CA GLY A 77 -12.16 -9.45 1.72
C GLY A 77 -12.62 -9.27 0.27
N LEU A 78 -12.50 -8.07 -0.30
CA LEU A 78 -12.80 -7.83 -1.72
C LEU A 78 -11.80 -8.52 -2.66
N VAL A 79 -10.51 -8.55 -2.30
CA VAL A 79 -9.49 -9.30 -3.06
C VAL A 79 -9.86 -10.78 -3.15
N VAL A 80 -10.26 -11.40 -2.05
CA VAL A 80 -10.71 -12.80 -2.04
C VAL A 80 -11.97 -12.99 -2.87
N THR A 81 -13.00 -12.17 -2.63
CA THR A 81 -14.34 -12.42 -3.19
C THR A 81 -14.48 -12.00 -4.65
N ARG A 82 -13.82 -10.93 -5.09
CA ARG A 82 -13.95 -10.37 -6.44
C ARG A 82 -12.77 -10.67 -7.34
N PHE A 83 -11.58 -10.91 -6.77
CA PHE A 83 -10.33 -11.06 -7.52
C PHE A 83 -9.62 -12.40 -7.23
N ALA A 84 -10.38 -13.42 -6.79
CA ALA A 84 -9.90 -14.78 -6.56
C ALA A 84 -8.68 -14.88 -5.62
N GLY A 85 -8.54 -13.94 -4.69
CA GLY A 85 -7.43 -13.91 -3.72
C GLY A 85 -6.17 -13.23 -4.23
N GLU A 86 -6.16 -12.72 -5.46
CA GLU A 86 -5.02 -12.02 -6.06
C GLU A 86 -5.27 -10.51 -6.10
N VAL A 87 -4.28 -9.73 -5.68
CA VAL A 87 -4.38 -8.26 -5.79
C VAL A 87 -4.45 -7.90 -7.28
N PRO A 88 -5.44 -7.12 -7.72
CA PRO A 88 -5.60 -6.81 -9.13
C PRO A 88 -4.49 -5.87 -9.63
N SER A 89 -4.13 -6.01 -10.91
CA SER A 89 -3.07 -5.20 -11.53
C SER A 89 -3.56 -3.90 -12.18
N SER A 90 -4.87 -3.79 -12.44
CA SER A 90 -5.46 -2.61 -13.07
C SER A 90 -5.63 -1.47 -12.07
N LEU A 91 -5.39 -0.23 -12.49
CA LEU A 91 -5.58 0.95 -11.63
C LEU A 91 -7.04 1.13 -11.20
N GLU A 92 -7.98 0.77 -12.07
CA GLU A 92 -9.41 0.87 -11.79
C GLU A 92 -9.80 -0.09 -10.66
N ASP A 93 -9.38 -1.34 -10.76
CA ASP A 93 -9.69 -2.36 -9.75
C ASP A 93 -8.97 -2.07 -8.44
N LEU A 94 -7.69 -1.65 -8.48
CA LEU A 94 -6.95 -1.23 -7.29
C LEU A 94 -7.68 -0.09 -6.56
N ARG A 95 -8.16 0.92 -7.28
CA ARG A 95 -8.93 2.04 -6.71
C ARG A 95 -10.30 1.64 -6.17
N SER A 96 -10.82 0.49 -6.59
CA SER A 96 -12.07 -0.05 -6.04
C SER A 96 -11.90 -0.64 -4.64
N LEU A 97 -10.66 -0.88 -4.20
CA LEU A 97 -10.37 -1.39 -2.86
C LEU A 97 -10.47 -0.28 -1.79
N PRO A 98 -11.12 -0.54 -0.64
CA PRO A 98 -11.19 0.40 0.48
C PRO A 98 -9.81 0.88 0.93
N GLY A 99 -9.67 2.18 1.18
CA GLY A 99 -8.42 2.79 1.62
C GLY A 99 -7.34 2.92 0.53
N VAL A 100 -7.61 2.48 -0.70
CA VAL A 100 -6.67 2.59 -1.83
C VAL A 100 -7.00 3.81 -2.69
N GLY A 101 -6.25 4.88 -2.44
CA GLY A 101 -6.36 6.12 -3.21
C GLY A 101 -5.53 6.10 -4.52
N PRO A 102 -5.59 7.17 -5.33
CA PRO A 102 -4.86 7.29 -6.59
C PRO A 102 -3.36 6.99 -6.48
N TYR A 103 -2.70 7.51 -5.43
CA TYR A 103 -1.29 7.28 -5.20
C TYR A 103 -0.98 5.80 -4.89
N THR A 104 -1.68 5.20 -3.92
CA THR A 104 -1.47 3.79 -3.54
C THR A 104 -1.72 2.85 -4.72
N ALA A 105 -2.76 3.10 -5.50
CA ALA A 105 -3.02 2.32 -6.73
C ALA A 105 -1.85 2.43 -7.72
N SER A 106 -1.36 3.63 -8.00
CA SER A 106 -0.20 3.83 -8.89
C SER A 106 1.07 3.17 -8.35
N ALA A 107 1.33 3.26 -7.04
CA ALA A 107 2.49 2.65 -6.40
C ALA A 107 2.45 1.13 -6.52
N VAL A 108 1.32 0.49 -6.21
CA VAL A 108 1.15 -0.96 -6.35
C VAL A 108 1.27 -1.39 -7.83
N ALA A 109 0.62 -0.68 -8.75
CA ALA A 109 0.70 -0.96 -10.18
C ALA A 109 2.15 -0.87 -10.71
N SER A 110 2.91 0.13 -10.25
CA SER A 110 4.29 0.33 -10.68
C SER A 110 5.26 -0.67 -10.05
N PHE A 111 5.21 -0.87 -8.74
CA PHE A 111 6.17 -1.72 -8.03
C PHE A 111 5.88 -3.21 -8.18
N ALA A 112 4.61 -3.62 -8.12
CA ALA A 112 4.26 -5.04 -8.20
C ALA A 112 4.13 -5.53 -9.65
N PHE A 113 3.55 -4.70 -10.52
CA PHE A 113 3.19 -5.12 -11.88
C PHE A 113 4.02 -4.44 -12.98
N HIS A 114 5.02 -3.63 -12.61
CA HIS A 114 5.90 -2.93 -13.55
C HIS A 114 5.13 -2.08 -14.58
N ALA A 115 3.92 -1.64 -14.23
CA ALA A 115 3.09 -0.85 -15.12
C ALA A 115 3.73 0.54 -15.33
N PRO A 116 3.70 1.09 -16.55
CA PRO A 116 4.27 2.40 -16.87
C PRO A 116 3.35 3.54 -16.39
N VAL A 117 2.99 3.51 -15.10
CA VAL A 117 2.11 4.50 -14.46
C VAL A 117 2.96 5.48 -13.68
N ALA A 118 2.77 6.78 -13.91
CA ALA A 118 3.42 7.80 -13.09
C ALA A 118 2.90 7.72 -11.64
N VAL A 119 3.78 7.35 -10.71
CA VAL A 119 3.53 7.47 -9.26
C VAL A 119 3.67 8.95 -8.90
N VAL A 120 2.59 9.71 -9.08
CA VAL A 120 2.57 11.12 -8.69
C VAL A 120 2.32 11.20 -7.18
N ASP A 121 3.37 11.08 -6.39
CA ASP A 121 3.37 11.52 -4.99
C ASP A 121 3.14 13.05 -4.97
N THR A 122 2.44 13.58 -3.97
CA THR A 122 2.43 15.02 -3.65
C THR A 122 3.85 15.59 -3.47
N ASN A 123 4.86 14.76 -3.16
CA ASN A 123 6.27 15.16 -3.24
C ASN A 123 6.77 15.34 -4.68
N VAL A 124 6.40 14.45 -5.61
CA VAL A 124 6.72 14.59 -7.04
C VAL A 124 6.01 15.80 -7.63
N GLY A 125 4.72 16.00 -7.31
CA GLY A 125 3.98 17.20 -7.71
C GLY A 125 4.63 18.50 -7.21
N ARG A 126 5.13 18.52 -5.96
CA ARG A 126 5.83 19.68 -5.39
C ARG A 126 7.22 19.89 -5.99
N ILE A 127 7.95 18.81 -6.31
CA ILE A 127 9.24 18.87 -6.99
C ILE A 127 9.05 19.36 -8.43
N LEU A 128 8.05 18.86 -9.15
CA LEU A 128 7.70 19.31 -10.49
C LEU A 128 7.24 20.76 -10.48
N ALA A 129 6.37 21.16 -9.55
CA ALA A 129 5.96 22.56 -9.40
C ALA A 129 7.15 23.48 -9.11
N ARG A 130 8.11 23.06 -8.28
CA ARG A 130 9.36 23.81 -8.03
C ARG A 130 10.30 23.83 -9.24
N ALA A 131 10.43 22.72 -9.96
CA ALA A 131 11.28 22.62 -11.14
C ALA A 131 10.75 23.47 -12.31
N TRP A 132 9.43 23.56 -12.45
CA TRP A 132 8.77 24.41 -13.45
C TRP A 132 8.78 25.89 -13.03
N ALA A 133 8.63 26.20 -11.73
CA ALA A 133 8.76 27.57 -11.23
C ALA A 133 10.19 28.13 -11.32
N ASN A 134 11.22 27.28 -11.37
CA ASN A 134 12.63 27.68 -11.50
C ASN A 134 13.16 27.67 -12.95
N ARG A 135 12.31 27.49 -13.97
CA ARG A 135 12.69 27.79 -15.35
C ARG A 135 12.38 29.26 -15.66
N THR A 136 13.36 30.13 -15.46
CA THR A 136 13.38 31.46 -16.08
C THR A 136 13.44 31.26 -17.60
N LEU A 137 12.56 31.95 -18.34
CA LEU A 137 12.62 32.06 -19.81
C LEU A 137 13.90 32.78 -20.25
#